data_AF-A0A672Q0C2-F1
#
_entry.id   AF-A0A672Q0C2-F1
#
_cell.length_a   1.000
_cell.length_b   1.000
_cell.length_c   1.000
_cell.angle_alpha   90.00
_cell.angle_beta   90.00
_cell.angle_gamma   90.00
#
_symmetry.space_group_name_H-M   'P 1'
#
loop_
_entity.id
_entity.type
_entity.pdbx_description
1 polymer ?
#
loop_
_entity_poly.entity_id
_entity_poly.type
_entity_poly.pdbx_seq_one_letter_code
_entity_poly.pdbx_strand_id
1 'polypeptide(L)'
;MLWNLIYLSEDFQPIATKLGEHDLKTWGTLNCEEIFDISNGLLEINKWTSQHGVSPLSWDVAVKFLMARKFDVLRAIELFHSYRETRLREGIVKLQPHEEPLRSELLSGKFTVLGVRDPSGASIALYTAKLHQPSKTGNHVVLQALFYLLDRAVESFETQRNGLVFIYDMAGSNYTNFELDLSKKILNLLKGAFPARLKKVLIVGAPVWFRVPYNLLSLLLKEKLRERVQMVKMSDLRQHLPRDCLPEHLGGCLPLDVHSWNLQLLSEQNGRVDPVDELVGIPLENTSIHVPGPEAMGLAELMAHLNRAQRSGIYLEYEELRREQPPGTFTCALAAHNQERNRYGDVLCLDQTRVRLKARRNERSDYINASFMDGYKQKNAYVGTQGPLEKTYGDFWRMVWEQSVLVIVMTTR
;
A
#
# COMPACT_ATOMS: atom_id res chain seq x y z
N MET A 1 47.94 0.99 25.60
CA MET A 1 47.72 -0.46 25.58
C MET A 1 46.21 -0.65 25.73
N LEU A 2 45.38 -0.97 24.75
CA LEU A 2 45.53 -1.43 23.37
C LEU A 2 44.71 -0.52 22.44
N TRP A 3 45.28 -0.22 21.28
CA TRP A 3 44.53 0.19 20.10
C TRP A 3 43.85 -1.05 19.52
N ASN A 4 42.57 -0.97 19.16
CA ASN A 4 41.99 -1.86 18.15
C ASN A 4 41.49 -0.98 17.00
N LEU A 5 42.21 -1.08 15.89
CA LEU A 5 41.83 -0.59 14.59
C LEU A 5 40.47 -1.19 14.20
N ILE A 6 39.51 -0.34 13.83
CA ILE A 6 38.44 -0.73 12.91
C ILE A 6 38.82 -0.10 11.57
N TYR A 7 39.21 -0.95 10.62
CA TYR A 7 39.32 -0.58 9.22
C TYR A 7 37.90 -0.26 8.73
N LEU A 8 37.56 1.02 8.68
CA LEU A 8 36.42 1.50 7.92
C LEU A 8 36.90 1.56 6.47
N SER A 9 36.26 0.80 5.57
CA SER A 9 36.46 0.98 4.13
C SER A 9 36.13 2.44 3.77
N GLU A 10 36.92 3.02 2.88
CA GLU A 10 36.97 4.45 2.55
C GLU A 10 35.65 5.07 2.00
N ASP A 11 34.55 4.32 1.98
CA ASP A 11 33.25 4.78 1.47
C ASP A 11 32.34 5.43 2.54
N PHE A 12 32.70 5.41 3.82
CA PHE A 12 31.84 5.90 4.92
C PHE A 12 31.98 7.40 5.27
N GLN A 13 32.91 8.13 4.64
CA GLN A 13 33.15 9.54 4.97
C GLN A 13 32.10 10.57 4.51
N PRO A 14 31.14 10.34 3.59
CA PRO A 14 30.19 11.41 3.23
C PRO A 14 28.97 11.54 4.16
N ILE A 15 28.64 10.52 4.95
CA ILE A 15 27.34 10.47 5.67
C ILE A 15 27.42 11.16 7.05
N ALA A 16 28.58 11.13 7.71
CA ALA A 16 28.75 11.67 9.06
C ALA A 16 28.78 13.22 9.12
N THR A 17 29.04 13.90 8.00
CA THR A 17 29.37 15.34 7.99
C THR A 17 28.18 16.27 7.79
N LYS A 18 26.93 15.76 7.83
CA LYS A 18 25.71 16.52 7.48
C LYS A 18 24.55 16.42 8.49
N LEU A 19 24.82 16.08 9.75
CA LEU A 19 23.78 15.82 10.74
C LEU A 19 23.70 16.92 11.81
N GLY A 20 22.49 17.39 12.09
CA GLY A 20 22.21 18.44 13.07
C GLY A 20 22.00 17.88 14.48
N GLU A 21 21.91 18.74 15.50
CA GLU A 21 21.77 18.34 16.92
C GLU A 21 20.60 17.40 17.22
N HIS A 22 19.56 17.36 16.38
CA HIS A 22 18.42 16.44 16.52
C HIS A 22 18.79 14.98 16.20
N ASP A 23 19.80 14.76 15.35
CA ASP A 23 20.26 13.42 14.95
C ASP A 23 21.00 12.71 16.09
N LEU A 24 21.70 13.44 16.95
CA LEU A 24 22.50 12.86 18.06
C LEU A 24 21.66 12.10 19.11
N LYS A 25 20.39 12.49 19.32
CA LYS A 25 19.49 11.76 20.24
C LYS A 25 19.09 10.38 19.72
N THR A 26 18.92 10.25 18.41
CA THR A 26 18.56 9.00 17.73
C THR A 26 19.71 8.00 17.78
N TRP A 27 20.94 8.49 17.55
CA TRP A 27 22.16 7.67 17.57
C TRP A 27 22.53 7.15 18.96
N GLY A 28 22.19 7.85 20.04
CA GLY A 28 22.50 7.42 21.41
C GLY A 28 21.77 6.17 21.91
N THR A 29 20.79 5.66 21.15
CA THR A 29 19.94 4.52 21.56
C THR A 29 19.92 3.36 20.56
N LEU A 30 20.60 3.51 19.42
CA LEU A 30 20.74 2.52 18.37
C LEU A 30 22.12 1.85 18.47
N ASN A 31 22.16 0.54 18.26
CA ASN A 31 23.43 -0.18 18.17
C ASN A 31 23.98 -0.19 16.72
N CYS A 32 25.22 -0.65 16.53
CA CYS A 32 25.87 -0.66 15.22
C CYS A 32 25.14 -1.53 14.18
N GLU A 33 24.55 -2.65 14.60
CA GLU A 33 23.77 -3.54 13.72
C GLU A 33 22.48 -2.85 13.25
N GLU A 34 21.77 -2.19 14.17
CA GLU A 34 20.57 -1.42 13.85
C GLU A 34 20.86 -0.27 12.88
N ILE A 35 21.99 0.43 13.06
CA ILE A 35 22.45 1.48 12.13
C ILE A 35 22.72 0.88 10.74
N PHE A 36 23.40 -0.26 10.68
CA PHE A 36 23.70 -0.95 9.42
C PHE A 36 22.41 -1.38 8.69
N ASP A 37 21.44 -1.93 9.41
CA ASP A 37 20.15 -2.33 8.84
C ASP A 37 19.33 -1.15 8.32
N ILE A 38 19.35 -0.01 9.04
CA ILE A 38 18.73 1.23 8.56
C ILE A 38 19.42 1.72 7.28
N SER A 39 20.75 1.73 7.25
CA SER A 39 21.51 2.12 6.05
C SER A 39 21.17 1.24 4.85
N ASN A 40 21.12 -0.08 5.03
CA ASN A 40 20.77 -1.03 3.95
C ASN A 40 19.33 -0.86 3.47
N GLY A 41 18.37 -0.77 4.40
CA GLY A 41 16.97 -0.56 4.05
C GLY A 41 16.75 0.77 3.34
N LEU A 42 17.38 1.84 3.82
CA LEU A 42 17.34 3.14 3.17
C LEU A 42 17.93 3.10 1.75
N LEU A 43 19.07 2.42 1.57
CA LEU A 43 19.71 2.27 0.26
C LEU A 43 18.78 1.56 -0.74
N GLU A 44 18.18 0.43 -0.36
CA GLU A 44 17.28 -0.32 -1.23
C GLU A 44 16.00 0.46 -1.56
N ILE A 45 15.41 1.15 -0.58
CA ILE A 45 14.24 1.99 -0.84
C ILE A 45 14.61 3.16 -1.77
N ASN A 46 15.76 3.81 -1.56
CA ASN A 46 16.19 4.95 -2.37
C ASN A 46 16.61 4.55 -3.79
N LYS A 47 17.06 3.31 -3.99
CA LYS A 47 17.24 2.73 -5.32
C LYS A 47 15.90 2.66 -6.05
N TRP A 48 14.85 2.22 -5.37
CA TRP A 48 13.49 2.21 -5.92
C TRP A 48 12.95 3.62 -6.19
N THR A 49 13.12 4.60 -5.29
CA THR A 49 12.65 5.98 -5.52
C THR A 49 13.36 6.62 -6.72
N SER A 50 14.66 6.39 -6.85
CA SER A 50 15.47 6.90 -7.98
C SER A 50 15.00 6.33 -9.32
N GLN A 51 14.65 5.04 -9.37
CA GLN A 51 14.08 4.40 -10.58
C GLN A 51 12.74 5.01 -11.00
N HIS A 52 11.96 5.54 -10.04
CA HIS A 52 10.65 6.12 -10.27
C HIS A 52 10.68 7.66 -10.33
N GLY A 53 11.87 8.27 -10.33
CA GLY A 53 12.06 9.72 -10.47
C GLY A 53 11.57 10.53 -9.28
N VAL A 54 11.58 9.97 -8.07
CA VAL A 54 11.13 10.65 -6.84
C VAL A 54 12.29 10.83 -5.87
N SER A 55 12.20 11.91 -5.07
CA SER A 55 13.19 12.28 -4.06
C SER A 55 13.54 11.09 -3.14
N PRO A 56 14.83 10.92 -2.79
CA PRO A 56 15.24 9.90 -1.83
C PRO A 56 14.59 10.16 -0.46
N LEU A 57 14.24 9.08 0.24
CA LEU A 57 13.80 9.13 1.61
C LEU A 57 14.91 9.63 2.54
N SER A 58 14.49 10.29 3.62
CA SER A 58 15.39 10.65 4.72
C SER A 58 15.61 9.48 5.68
N TRP A 59 16.69 9.58 6.45
CA TRP A 59 17.02 8.64 7.52
C TRP A 59 15.86 8.46 8.51
N ASP A 60 15.27 9.56 8.97
CA ASP A 60 14.15 9.54 9.94
C ASP A 60 12.95 8.74 9.45
N VAL A 61 12.65 8.82 8.15
CA VAL A 61 11.54 8.05 7.57
C VAL A 61 11.88 6.57 7.54
N ALA A 62 13.10 6.19 7.13
CA ALA A 62 13.53 4.80 7.13
C ALA A 62 13.51 4.19 8.55
N VAL A 63 13.95 4.94 9.57
CA VAL A 63 13.93 4.50 10.97
C VAL A 63 12.52 4.06 11.39
N LYS A 64 11.46 4.78 11.01
CA LYS A 64 10.06 4.41 11.33
C LYS A 64 9.72 3.00 10.81
N PHE A 65 10.10 2.69 9.57
CA PHE A 65 9.81 1.39 8.93
C PHE A 65 10.62 0.25 9.54
N LEU A 66 11.92 0.47 9.78
CA LEU A 66 12.80 -0.53 10.37
C LEU A 66 12.40 -0.81 11.84
N MET A 67 12.13 0.22 12.63
CA MET A 67 11.62 0.09 14.00
C MET A 67 10.31 -0.71 14.06
N ALA A 68 9.39 -0.47 13.12
CA ALA A 68 8.13 -1.19 13.05
C ALA A 68 8.29 -2.68 12.71
N ARG A 69 9.46 -3.08 12.21
CA ARG A 69 9.80 -4.46 11.82
C ARG A 69 10.98 -5.05 12.56
N LYS A 70 11.41 -4.42 13.65
CA LYS A 70 12.56 -4.87 14.46
C LYS A 70 13.82 -5.05 13.61
N PHE A 71 14.06 -4.08 12.73
CA PHE A 71 15.23 -4.01 11.85
C PHE A 71 15.32 -5.11 10.78
N ASP A 72 14.26 -5.92 10.61
CA ASP A 72 14.12 -6.80 9.45
C ASP A 72 13.93 -5.95 8.17
N VAL A 73 15.02 -5.83 7.40
CA VAL A 73 15.12 -4.97 6.22
C VAL A 73 14.07 -5.32 5.17
N LEU A 74 13.91 -6.60 4.82
CA LEU A 74 12.96 -7.04 3.80
C LEU A 74 11.53 -6.70 4.20
N ARG A 75 11.15 -7.02 5.45
CA ARG A 75 9.80 -6.73 5.94
C ARG A 75 9.53 -5.24 6.12
N ALA A 76 10.57 -4.44 6.36
CA ALA A 76 10.46 -2.98 6.41
C ALA A 76 10.20 -2.38 5.03
N ILE A 77 10.86 -2.90 3.99
CA ILE A 77 10.61 -2.53 2.58
C ILE A 77 9.18 -2.92 2.17
N GLU A 78 8.72 -4.13 2.50
CA GLU A 78 7.33 -4.56 2.26
C GLU A 78 6.31 -3.64 2.94
N LEU A 79 6.57 -3.27 4.20
CA LEU A 79 5.75 -2.32 4.94
C LEU A 79 5.74 -0.93 4.28
N PHE A 80 6.89 -0.45 3.81
CA PHE A 80 6.98 0.83 3.10
C PHE A 80 6.07 0.85 1.86
N HIS A 81 6.14 -0.19 1.03
CA HIS A 81 5.26 -0.30 -0.15
C HIS A 81 3.78 -0.42 0.25
N SER A 82 3.46 -1.22 1.27
CA SER A 82 2.08 -1.37 1.78
C SER A 82 1.51 -0.08 2.35
N TYR A 83 2.35 0.71 3.05
CA TYR A 83 1.99 2.02 3.59
C TYR A 83 1.67 3.01 2.47
N ARG A 84 2.55 3.12 1.47
CA ARG A 84 2.33 3.96 0.28
C ARG A 84 1.05 3.57 -0.46
N GLU A 85 0.84 2.27 -0.70
CA GLU A 85 -0.35 1.78 -1.38
C GLU A 85 -1.64 2.11 -0.62
N THR A 86 -1.61 1.97 0.70
CA THR A 86 -2.77 2.29 1.54
C THR A 86 -3.06 3.79 1.53
N ARG A 87 -2.03 4.65 1.57
CA ARG A 87 -2.21 6.09 1.44
C ARG A 87 -2.84 6.47 0.10
N LEU A 88 -2.36 5.90 -1.01
CA LEU A 88 -2.94 6.20 -2.33
C LEU A 88 -4.39 5.74 -2.43
N ARG A 89 -4.64 4.48 -2.05
CA ARG A 89 -5.98 3.85 -2.14
C ARG A 89 -7.03 4.62 -1.34
N GLU A 90 -6.64 5.14 -0.17
CA GLU A 90 -7.55 5.81 0.76
C GLU A 90 -7.54 7.35 0.61
N GLY A 91 -6.81 7.89 -0.37
CA GLY A 91 -6.76 9.34 -0.60
C GLY A 91 -6.06 10.13 0.52
N ILE A 92 -5.06 9.54 1.16
CA ILE A 92 -4.30 10.13 2.27
C ILE A 92 -3.03 10.77 1.69
N VAL A 93 -3.23 11.89 0.98
CA VAL A 93 -2.22 12.60 0.20
C VAL A 93 -2.37 14.09 0.45
N LYS A 94 -1.28 14.79 0.75
CA LYS A 94 -1.26 16.25 0.95
C LYS A 94 -2.34 16.70 1.93
N LEU A 95 -2.40 16.06 3.09
CA LEU A 95 -3.39 16.37 4.11
C LEU A 95 -3.22 17.82 4.58
N GLN A 96 -4.31 18.58 4.56
CA GLN A 96 -4.37 19.96 5.03
C GLN A 96 -5.16 19.99 6.35
N PRO A 97 -4.49 19.79 7.51
CA PRO A 97 -5.17 19.59 8.79
C PRO A 97 -5.90 20.85 9.31
N HIS A 98 -5.62 22.02 8.72
CA HIS A 98 -6.29 23.28 9.03
C HIS A 98 -7.51 23.57 8.14
N GLU A 99 -7.76 22.77 7.11
CA GLU A 99 -8.87 22.93 6.18
C GLU A 99 -10.04 22.02 6.54
N GLU A 100 -11.27 22.46 6.24
CA GLU A 100 -12.46 21.64 6.41
C GLU A 100 -12.60 20.64 5.23
N PRO A 101 -13.14 19.42 5.45
CA PRO A 101 -13.75 18.93 6.70
C PRO A 101 -12.76 18.28 7.67
N LEU A 102 -11.46 18.21 7.34
CA LEU A 102 -10.46 17.48 8.11
C LEU A 102 -10.21 18.13 9.49
N ARG A 103 -10.19 19.45 9.56
CA ARG A 103 -9.98 20.21 10.80
C ARG A 103 -11.05 19.90 11.85
N SER A 104 -12.33 20.00 11.51
CA SER A 104 -13.42 19.69 12.43
C SER A 104 -13.40 18.23 12.87
N GLU A 105 -13.03 17.32 11.96
CA GLU A 105 -12.90 15.90 12.27
C GLU A 105 -11.75 15.63 13.26
N LEU A 106 -10.59 16.24 13.07
CA LEU A 106 -9.44 16.18 13.99
C LEU A 106 -9.78 16.73 15.38
N LEU A 107 -10.59 17.80 15.44
CA LEU A 107 -11.00 18.44 16.69
C LEU A 107 -12.23 17.80 17.34
N SER A 108 -12.88 16.84 16.68
CA SER A 108 -14.10 16.18 17.19
C SER A 108 -13.87 15.36 18.46
N GLY A 109 -12.61 15.00 18.73
CA GLY A 109 -12.24 14.17 19.87
C GLY A 109 -12.68 12.70 19.78
N LYS A 110 -13.20 12.27 18.62
CA LYS A 110 -13.53 10.86 18.41
C LYS A 110 -12.28 9.97 18.34
N PHE A 111 -11.17 10.52 17.87
CA PHE A 111 -9.87 9.87 17.88
C PHE A 111 -8.85 10.78 18.57
N THR A 112 -8.09 10.21 19.50
CA THR A 112 -7.17 10.97 20.35
C THR A 112 -5.97 10.11 20.68
N VAL A 113 -4.78 10.69 20.55
CA VAL A 113 -3.55 10.10 21.09
C VAL A 113 -3.36 10.69 22.49
N LEU A 114 -3.39 9.85 23.52
CA LEU A 114 -3.27 10.33 24.89
C LEU A 114 -1.84 10.85 25.14
N GLY A 115 -1.71 11.93 25.91
CA GLY A 115 -0.42 12.49 26.33
C GLY A 115 0.36 11.62 27.33
N VAL A 116 -0.18 10.43 27.66
CA VAL A 116 0.42 9.45 28.56
C VAL A 116 0.68 8.13 27.81
N ARG A 117 1.59 7.33 28.35
CA ARG A 117 2.00 6.04 27.78
C ARG A 117 1.60 4.90 28.70
N ASP A 118 1.49 3.70 28.14
CA ASP A 118 1.33 2.50 28.96
C ASP A 118 2.62 2.19 29.75
N PRO A 119 2.59 1.27 30.74
CA PRO A 119 3.78 0.88 31.50
C PRO A 119 4.94 0.32 30.66
N SER A 120 4.66 -0.09 29.42
CA SER A 120 5.66 -0.59 28.49
C SER A 120 6.18 0.50 27.52
N GLY A 121 5.83 1.77 27.77
CA GLY A 121 6.23 2.94 27.00
C GLY A 121 5.49 3.15 25.68
N ALA A 122 4.45 2.35 25.39
CA ALA A 122 3.66 2.45 24.17
C ALA A 122 2.69 3.63 24.24
N SER A 123 2.55 4.33 23.13
CA SER A 123 1.55 5.40 23.03
C SER A 123 0.14 4.82 22.96
N ILE A 124 -0.81 5.49 23.61
CA ILE A 124 -2.19 5.03 23.71
C ILE A 124 -3.06 5.84 22.74
N ALA A 125 -3.65 5.16 21.76
CA ALA A 125 -4.62 5.72 20.82
C ALA A 125 -6.04 5.32 21.25
N LEU A 126 -6.90 6.31 21.50
CA LEU A 126 -8.28 6.13 21.92
C LEU A 126 -9.23 6.50 20.78
N TYR A 127 -10.15 5.59 20.46
CA TYR A 127 -11.29 5.85 19.58
C TYR A 127 -12.60 5.74 20.37
N THR A 128 -13.36 6.83 20.42
CA THR A 128 -14.62 6.95 21.18
C THR A 128 -15.82 6.80 20.26
N ALA A 129 -16.39 5.59 20.19
CA ALA A 129 -17.37 5.21 19.16
C ALA A 129 -18.66 6.05 19.18
N LYS A 130 -19.16 6.43 20.36
CA LYS A 130 -20.39 7.22 20.50
C LYS A 130 -20.32 8.60 19.82
N LEU A 131 -19.11 9.12 19.59
CA LEU A 131 -18.90 10.41 18.92
C LEU A 131 -18.90 10.27 17.39
N HIS A 132 -18.80 9.05 16.86
CA HIS A 132 -18.82 8.83 15.41
C HIS A 132 -20.24 8.97 14.86
N GLN A 133 -20.41 9.82 13.84
CA GLN A 133 -21.69 10.12 13.21
C GLN A 133 -21.54 9.94 11.69
N PRO A 134 -21.79 8.72 11.17
CA PRO A 134 -21.66 8.38 9.75
C PRO A 134 -22.43 9.30 8.79
N SER A 135 -23.55 9.87 9.26
CA SER A 135 -24.38 10.79 8.46
C SER A 135 -23.78 12.18 8.29
N LYS A 136 -22.79 12.56 9.11
CA LYS A 136 -22.18 13.90 9.09
C LYS A 136 -20.81 13.93 8.44
N THR A 137 -20.00 12.91 8.70
CA THR A 137 -18.63 12.83 8.17
C THR A 137 -18.44 11.55 7.37
N GLY A 138 -17.99 11.68 6.13
CA GLY A 138 -17.67 10.53 5.29
C GLY A 138 -16.44 9.76 5.79
N ASN A 139 -16.44 8.44 5.54
CA ASN A 139 -15.38 7.52 5.98
C ASN A 139 -13.95 7.94 5.61
N HIS A 140 -13.77 8.59 4.46
CA HIS A 140 -12.45 9.04 4.02
C HIS A 140 -11.86 10.11 4.94
N VAL A 141 -12.66 11.09 5.39
CA VAL A 141 -12.20 12.16 6.28
C VAL A 141 -11.83 11.61 7.66
N VAL A 142 -12.65 10.70 8.20
CA VAL A 142 -12.39 10.02 9.48
C VAL A 142 -11.06 9.26 9.41
N LEU A 143 -10.84 8.56 8.31
CA LEU A 143 -9.62 7.79 8.09
C LEU A 143 -8.39 8.69 7.92
N GLN A 144 -8.51 9.81 7.20
CA GLN A 144 -7.46 10.82 7.07
C GLN A 144 -7.09 11.41 8.43
N ALA A 145 -8.07 11.76 9.27
CA ALA A 145 -7.83 12.28 10.61
C ALA A 145 -7.14 11.26 11.53
N LEU A 146 -7.61 10.00 11.52
CA LEU A 146 -6.99 8.90 12.26
C LEU A 146 -5.54 8.68 11.81
N PHE A 147 -5.31 8.67 10.51
CA PHE A 147 -3.99 8.45 9.94
C PHE A 147 -3.04 9.60 10.30
N TYR A 148 -3.49 10.85 10.18
CA TYR A 148 -2.73 12.03 10.55
C TYR A 148 -2.27 11.96 12.03
N LEU A 149 -3.21 11.72 12.95
CA LEU A 149 -2.90 11.65 14.38
C LEU A 149 -1.97 10.49 14.73
N LEU A 150 -2.12 9.33 14.08
CA LEU A 150 -1.18 8.22 14.25
C LEU A 150 0.21 8.55 13.68
N ASP A 151 0.29 9.22 12.53
CA ASP A 151 1.56 9.59 11.92
C ASP A 151 2.33 10.57 12.82
N ARG A 152 1.64 11.56 13.41
CA ARG A 152 2.21 12.43 14.45
C ARG A 152 2.68 11.64 15.68
N ALA A 153 1.90 10.68 16.16
CA ALA A 153 2.29 9.86 17.31
C ALA A 153 3.60 9.09 17.08
N VAL A 154 3.87 8.67 15.84
CA VAL A 154 5.07 7.93 15.42
C VAL A 154 6.26 8.84 15.14
N GLU A 155 6.12 10.16 15.15
CA GLU A 155 7.29 11.06 15.16
C GLU A 155 8.10 10.92 16.45
N SER A 156 7.47 10.52 17.55
CA SER A 156 8.15 10.21 18.81
C SER A 156 8.92 8.89 18.73
N PHE A 157 10.21 8.94 19.03
CA PHE A 157 11.09 7.78 19.08
C PHE A 157 10.61 6.70 20.08
N GLU A 158 10.08 7.11 21.23
CA GLU A 158 9.51 6.17 22.20
C GLU A 158 8.33 5.40 21.61
N THR A 159 7.49 6.05 20.80
CA THR A 159 6.38 5.38 20.10
C THR A 159 6.90 4.43 19.02
N GLN A 160 7.94 4.81 18.26
CA GLN A 160 8.57 3.91 17.29
C GLN A 160 9.16 2.66 17.98
N ARG A 161 9.79 2.85 19.16
CA ARG A 161 10.46 1.80 19.94
C ARG A 161 9.51 0.92 20.75
N ASN A 162 8.39 1.46 21.23
CA ASN A 162 7.50 0.73 22.13
C ASN A 162 6.15 0.38 21.50
N GLY A 163 5.79 1.00 20.37
CA GLY A 163 4.56 0.73 19.63
C GLY A 163 3.34 1.46 20.17
N LEU A 164 2.18 0.94 19.80
CA LEU A 164 0.86 1.51 20.05
C LEU A 164 -0.03 0.53 20.82
N VAL A 165 -0.82 1.05 21.76
CA VAL A 165 -1.99 0.40 22.35
C VAL A 165 -3.23 1.12 21.82
N PHE A 166 -4.15 0.38 21.22
CA PHE A 166 -5.40 0.93 20.69
C PHE A 166 -6.55 0.63 21.64
N ILE A 167 -7.31 1.64 22.05
CA ILE A 167 -8.52 1.49 22.84
C ILE A 167 -9.70 1.88 21.95
N TYR A 168 -10.62 0.95 21.74
CA TYR A 168 -11.90 1.22 21.09
C TYR A 168 -12.99 1.27 22.16
N ASP A 169 -13.30 2.48 22.63
CA ASP A 169 -14.36 2.72 23.60
C ASP A 169 -15.72 2.67 22.90
N MET A 170 -16.47 1.62 23.18
CA MET A 170 -17.82 1.41 22.67
C MET A 170 -18.91 1.72 23.71
N ALA A 171 -18.54 2.18 24.90
CA ALA A 171 -19.50 2.46 25.96
C ALA A 171 -20.48 3.56 25.53
N GLY A 172 -21.78 3.26 25.61
CA GLY A 172 -22.84 4.17 25.18
C GLY A 172 -22.91 4.40 23.67
N SER A 173 -22.29 3.53 22.85
CA SER A 173 -22.44 3.55 21.40
C SER A 173 -23.64 2.73 20.91
N ASN A 174 -24.22 3.18 19.81
CA ASN A 174 -25.39 2.58 19.17
C ASN A 174 -24.99 2.03 17.80
N TYR A 175 -25.83 1.17 17.22
CA TYR A 175 -25.57 0.61 15.88
C TYR A 175 -25.39 1.70 14.80
N THR A 176 -26.07 2.83 14.94
CA THR A 176 -25.95 3.99 14.03
C THR A 176 -24.60 4.69 14.09
N ASN A 177 -23.80 4.47 15.15
CA ASN A 177 -22.45 4.98 15.26
C ASN A 177 -21.42 4.07 14.56
N PHE A 178 -21.82 2.88 14.09
CA PHE A 178 -20.90 1.87 13.60
C PHE A 178 -20.94 1.75 12.08
N GLU A 179 -19.75 1.75 11.47
CA GLU A 179 -19.57 1.48 10.04
C GLU A 179 -18.62 0.31 9.85
N LEU A 180 -19.12 -0.74 9.21
CA LEU A 180 -18.35 -1.96 8.96
C LEU A 180 -17.16 -1.69 8.04
N ASP A 181 -17.34 -0.85 7.01
CA ASP A 181 -16.28 -0.58 6.04
C ASP A 181 -15.15 0.29 6.63
N LEU A 182 -15.48 1.29 7.45
CA LEU A 182 -14.47 2.03 8.22
C LEU A 182 -13.68 1.08 9.13
N SER A 183 -14.37 0.18 9.84
CA SER A 183 -13.74 -0.79 10.72
C SER A 183 -12.80 -1.74 9.98
N LYS A 184 -13.16 -2.18 8.77
CA LYS A 184 -12.26 -2.97 7.89
C LYS A 184 -11.02 -2.18 7.50
N LYS A 185 -11.17 -0.90 7.14
CA LYS A 185 -10.05 -0.01 6.76
C LYS A 185 -9.09 0.22 7.93
N ILE A 186 -9.62 0.57 9.10
CA ILE A 186 -8.82 0.69 10.34
C ILE A 186 -8.11 -0.63 10.64
N LEU A 187 -8.83 -1.76 10.52
CA LEU A 187 -8.23 -3.06 10.76
C LEU A 187 -7.09 -3.37 9.77
N ASN A 188 -7.23 -3.00 8.50
CA ASN A 188 -6.17 -3.17 7.50
C ASN A 188 -4.94 -2.30 7.80
N LEU A 189 -5.11 -1.08 8.32
CA LEU A 189 -4.01 -0.28 8.85
C LEU A 189 -3.27 -1.02 9.98
N LEU A 190 -4.03 -1.52 10.96
CA LEU A 190 -3.50 -2.23 12.13
C LEU A 190 -2.82 -3.58 11.80
N LYS A 191 -3.18 -4.21 10.67
CA LYS A 191 -2.56 -5.46 10.17
C LYS A 191 -1.12 -5.29 9.68
N GLY A 192 -0.60 -4.07 9.67
CA GLY A 192 0.77 -3.79 9.30
C GLY A 192 0.92 -3.03 8.00
N ALA A 193 -0.10 -2.28 7.59
CA ALA A 193 0.03 -1.24 6.57
C ALA A 193 0.46 0.11 7.18
N PHE A 194 0.60 0.22 8.50
CA PHE A 194 1.06 1.43 9.19
C PHE A 194 2.42 1.19 9.89
N PRO A 195 3.38 2.15 9.86
CA PRO A 195 4.74 1.98 10.38
C PRO A 195 4.83 2.11 11.90
N ALA A 196 4.01 1.33 12.61
CA ALA A 196 4.07 1.18 14.05
C ALA A 196 3.79 -0.26 14.45
N ARG A 197 4.30 -0.65 15.63
CA ARG A 197 3.98 -1.93 16.24
C ARG A 197 2.69 -1.82 17.02
N LEU A 198 1.65 -2.53 16.59
CA LEU A 198 0.45 -2.69 17.42
C LEU A 198 0.72 -3.68 18.54
N LYS A 199 0.79 -3.24 19.80
CA LYS A 199 0.96 -4.14 20.96
C LYS A 199 -0.34 -4.80 21.37
N LYS A 200 -1.42 -4.02 21.48
CA LYS A 200 -2.69 -4.46 22.06
C LYS A 200 -3.85 -3.65 21.49
N VAL A 201 -5.00 -4.28 21.32
CA VAL A 201 -6.28 -3.63 20.98
C VAL A 201 -7.29 -3.99 22.05
N LEU A 202 -7.83 -3.00 22.75
CA LEU A 202 -8.82 -3.16 23.81
C LEU A 202 -10.15 -2.63 23.33
N ILE A 203 -11.13 -3.52 23.12
CA ILE A 203 -12.50 -3.16 22.79
C ILE A 203 -13.27 -3.08 24.11
N VAL A 204 -13.59 -1.87 24.55
CA VAL A 204 -14.10 -1.60 25.89
C VAL A 204 -15.60 -1.35 25.85
N GLY A 205 -16.36 -2.03 26.70
CA GLY A 205 -17.79 -1.75 26.87
C GLY A 205 -18.63 -2.06 25.63
N ALA A 206 -18.22 -3.05 24.83
CA ALA A 206 -18.91 -3.46 23.61
C ALA A 206 -20.39 -3.83 23.88
N PRO A 207 -21.36 -3.18 23.21
CA PRO A 207 -22.76 -3.58 23.28
C PRO A 207 -23.00 -4.95 22.64
N VAL A 208 -24.11 -5.61 23.02
CA VAL A 208 -24.47 -6.97 22.52
C VAL A 208 -24.54 -7.02 20.99
N TRP A 209 -25.05 -5.96 20.34
CA TRP A 209 -25.17 -5.90 18.88
C TRP A 209 -23.82 -6.00 18.17
N PHE A 210 -22.71 -5.62 18.81
CA PHE A 210 -21.37 -5.63 18.23
C PHE A 210 -20.82 -7.04 18.00
N ARG A 211 -21.41 -8.06 18.65
CA ARG A 211 -21.01 -9.46 18.47
C ARG A 211 -21.04 -9.90 17.01
N VAL A 212 -22.05 -9.47 16.24
CA VAL A 212 -22.20 -9.86 14.83
C VAL A 212 -21.12 -9.20 13.95
N PRO A 213 -20.96 -7.86 13.95
CA PRO A 213 -19.85 -7.22 13.24
C PRO A 213 -18.47 -7.72 13.66
N TYR A 214 -18.24 -7.95 14.96
CA TYR A 214 -16.98 -8.48 15.45
C TYR A 214 -16.67 -9.85 14.85
N ASN A 215 -17.64 -10.76 14.79
CA ASN A 215 -17.46 -12.06 14.16
C ASN A 215 -17.02 -11.92 12.69
N LEU A 216 -17.66 -11.02 11.92
CA LEU A 216 -17.27 -10.74 10.54
C LEU A 216 -15.85 -10.17 10.43
N LEU A 217 -15.50 -9.20 11.28
CA LEU A 217 -14.17 -8.60 11.32
C LEU A 217 -13.09 -9.61 11.75
N SER A 218 -13.42 -10.53 12.66
CA SER A 218 -12.49 -11.53 13.20
C SER A 218 -12.04 -12.57 12.17
N LEU A 219 -12.85 -12.80 11.12
CA LEU A 219 -12.48 -13.63 9.97
C LEU A 219 -11.32 -13.03 9.18
N LEU A 220 -11.18 -11.71 9.23
CA LEU A 220 -10.09 -11.01 8.56
C LEU A 220 -8.80 -11.02 9.39
N LEU A 221 -8.83 -11.43 10.67
CA LEU A 221 -7.68 -11.42 11.57
C LEU A 221 -6.84 -12.69 11.42
N LYS A 222 -5.54 -12.52 11.13
CA LYS A 222 -4.54 -13.59 11.30
C LYS A 222 -4.34 -13.88 12.79
N GLU A 223 -3.94 -15.11 13.11
CA GLU A 223 -3.77 -15.62 14.49
C GLU A 223 -3.01 -14.65 15.41
N LYS A 224 -1.82 -14.22 15.00
CA LYS A 224 -0.98 -13.27 15.76
C LYS A 224 -1.62 -11.91 16.05
N LEU A 225 -2.51 -11.42 15.18
CA LEU A 225 -3.23 -10.16 15.41
C LEU A 225 -4.47 -10.42 16.27
N ARG A 226 -5.15 -11.55 16.06
CA ARG A 226 -6.33 -11.96 16.85
C ARG A 226 -5.99 -12.04 18.33
N GLU A 227 -4.82 -12.58 18.70
CA GLU A 227 -4.33 -12.63 20.08
C GLU A 227 -4.15 -11.26 20.73
N ARG A 228 -3.92 -10.21 19.94
CA ARG A 228 -3.75 -8.84 20.43
C ARG A 228 -5.07 -8.12 20.67
N VAL A 229 -6.18 -8.62 20.10
CA VAL A 229 -7.51 -8.02 20.23
C VAL A 229 -8.23 -8.65 21.41
N GLN A 230 -8.57 -7.81 22.39
CA GLN A 230 -9.23 -8.23 23.63
C GLN A 230 -10.51 -7.42 23.83
N MET A 231 -11.62 -8.12 24.06
CA MET A 231 -12.88 -7.50 24.44
C MET A 231 -12.94 -7.44 25.97
N VAL A 232 -13.09 -6.23 26.52
CA VAL A 232 -12.88 -5.94 27.94
C VAL A 232 -14.10 -5.21 28.51
N LYS A 233 -14.57 -5.64 29.69
CA LYS A 233 -15.61 -4.92 30.42
C LYS A 233 -15.02 -3.66 31.05
N MET A 234 -15.83 -2.62 31.23
CA MET A 234 -15.34 -1.36 31.82
C MET A 234 -14.71 -1.56 33.21
N SER A 235 -15.25 -2.47 34.03
CA SER A 235 -14.71 -2.81 35.36
C SER A 235 -13.30 -3.40 35.31
N ASP A 236 -12.98 -4.09 34.23
CA ASP A 236 -11.79 -4.96 34.10
C ASP A 236 -10.66 -4.23 33.36
N LEU A 237 -10.93 -3.08 32.73
CA LEU A 237 -9.94 -2.30 31.99
C LEU A 237 -8.69 -1.98 32.81
N ARG A 238 -8.86 -1.77 34.13
CA ARG A 238 -7.77 -1.51 35.09
C ARG A 238 -6.78 -2.66 35.25
N GLN A 239 -7.17 -3.88 34.87
CA GLN A 239 -6.26 -5.04 34.85
C GLN A 239 -5.33 -5.00 33.63
N HIS A 240 -5.67 -4.21 32.61
CA HIS A 240 -4.91 -4.10 31.37
C HIS A 240 -4.08 -2.81 31.30
N LEU A 241 -4.57 -1.72 31.89
CA LEU A 241 -3.90 -0.41 31.94
C LEU A 241 -4.10 0.24 33.33
N PRO A 242 -3.06 0.84 33.94
CA PRO A 242 -3.20 1.52 35.22
C PRO A 242 -4.01 2.82 35.11
N ARG A 243 -4.48 3.33 36.25
CA ARG A 243 -5.47 4.43 36.32
C ARG A 243 -4.93 5.76 35.80
N ASP A 244 -3.65 6.01 36.00
CA ASP A 244 -2.92 7.19 35.51
C ASP A 244 -2.82 7.25 33.98
N CYS A 245 -2.89 6.09 33.32
CA CYS A 245 -2.87 5.97 31.86
C CYS A 245 -4.25 6.13 31.22
N LEU A 246 -5.32 6.19 32.02
CA LEU A 246 -6.71 6.11 31.56
C LEU A 246 -7.47 7.42 31.80
N PRO A 247 -8.34 7.83 30.86
CA PRO A 247 -9.30 8.89 31.07
C PRO A 247 -10.27 8.62 32.23
N GLU A 248 -10.77 9.68 32.87
CA GLU A 248 -11.76 9.57 33.95
C GLU A 248 -13.01 8.77 33.54
N HIS A 249 -13.54 9.00 32.32
CA HIS A 249 -14.72 8.29 31.82
C HIS A 249 -14.47 6.78 31.56
N LEU A 250 -13.21 6.34 31.51
CA LEU A 250 -12.79 4.94 31.42
C LEU A 250 -12.32 4.39 32.79
N GLY A 251 -12.59 5.10 33.89
CA GLY A 251 -12.25 4.68 35.25
C GLY A 251 -10.83 5.04 35.71
N GLY A 252 -10.14 5.92 34.99
CA GLY A 252 -8.80 6.41 35.34
C GLY A 252 -8.79 7.68 36.17
N CYS A 253 -7.76 8.49 36.00
CA CYS A 253 -7.61 9.82 36.61
C CYS A 253 -7.03 10.87 35.66
N LEU A 254 -6.95 10.56 34.36
CA LEU A 254 -6.48 11.51 33.36
C LEU A 254 -7.63 12.45 32.96
N PRO A 255 -7.52 13.76 33.23
CA PRO A 255 -8.49 14.74 32.73
C PRO A 255 -8.36 14.83 31.21
N LEU A 256 -9.44 14.51 30.50
CA LEU A 256 -9.42 14.41 29.05
C LEU A 256 -9.77 15.77 28.41
N ASP A 257 -8.76 16.61 28.20
CA ASP A 257 -8.91 17.83 27.38
C ASP A 257 -8.60 17.51 25.91
N VAL A 258 -9.61 16.93 25.25
CA VAL A 258 -9.47 16.41 23.88
C VAL A 258 -9.15 17.50 22.87
N HIS A 259 -9.72 18.68 23.11
CA HIS A 259 -9.54 19.81 22.23
C HIS A 259 -8.09 20.29 22.28
N SER A 260 -7.54 20.46 23.49
CA SER A 260 -6.17 20.94 23.65
C SER A 260 -5.12 19.96 23.16
N TRP A 261 -5.28 18.64 23.35
CA TRP A 261 -4.28 17.67 22.88
C TRP A 261 -4.22 17.54 21.36
N ASN A 262 -5.38 17.43 20.71
CA ASN A 262 -5.39 17.38 19.25
C ASN A 262 -4.94 18.73 18.66
N LEU A 263 -5.26 19.87 19.29
CA LEU A 263 -4.72 21.18 18.91
C LEU A 263 -3.20 21.27 18.98
N GLN A 264 -2.58 20.71 20.02
CA GLN A 264 -1.11 20.67 20.13
C GLN A 264 -0.49 19.96 18.92
N LEU A 265 -1.04 18.80 18.54
CA LEU A 265 -0.61 18.04 17.35
C LEU A 265 -0.90 18.75 16.01
N LEU A 266 -1.75 19.79 16.01
CA LEU A 266 -2.00 20.64 14.84
C LEU A 266 -1.03 21.82 14.77
N SER A 267 -0.63 22.37 15.91
CA SER A 267 0.24 23.56 15.98
C SER A 267 1.69 23.34 15.56
N GLU A 268 2.15 22.08 15.51
CA GLU A 268 3.55 21.74 15.25
C GLU A 268 3.94 21.77 13.75
N GLN A 269 3.03 22.13 12.83
CA GLN A 269 3.37 22.30 11.42
C GLN A 269 4.11 23.62 11.15
N ASN A 270 5.43 23.58 11.29
CA ASN A 270 6.32 24.53 10.59
C ASN A 270 6.58 24.03 9.15
N GLY A 271 5.58 24.09 8.27
CA GLY A 271 5.75 24.03 6.80
C GLY A 271 6.50 22.82 6.21
N ARG A 272 6.71 21.74 6.97
CA ARG A 272 7.41 20.54 6.49
C ARG A 272 6.47 19.75 5.57
N VAL A 273 6.83 19.68 4.29
CA VAL A 273 6.22 18.78 3.31
C VAL A 273 6.45 17.35 3.79
N ASP A 274 5.39 16.54 3.86
CA ASP A 274 5.54 15.12 4.19
C ASP A 274 6.35 14.45 3.07
N PRO A 275 7.55 13.91 3.35
CA PRO A 275 8.41 13.28 2.35
C PRO A 275 7.74 12.06 1.68
N VAL A 276 6.66 11.52 2.28
CA VAL A 276 5.88 10.43 1.70
C VAL A 276 4.78 10.93 0.75
N ASP A 277 4.38 12.20 0.79
CA ASP A 277 3.36 12.72 -0.15
C ASP A 277 3.87 12.73 -1.60
N GLU A 278 5.17 12.98 -1.82
CA GLU A 278 5.78 12.86 -3.16
C GLU A 278 5.77 11.41 -3.65
N LEU A 279 5.95 10.44 -2.73
CA LEU A 279 5.96 9.02 -3.05
C LEU A 279 4.58 8.50 -3.44
N VAL A 280 3.51 9.08 -2.92
CA VAL A 280 2.13 8.70 -3.26
C VAL A 280 1.74 9.19 -4.67
N GLY A 281 2.46 10.16 -5.25
CA GLY A 281 2.27 10.59 -6.63
C GLY A 281 2.67 9.54 -7.69
N ILE A 282 3.37 8.47 -7.29
CA ILE A 282 3.74 7.36 -8.17
C ILE A 282 2.52 6.43 -8.33
N PRO A 283 2.01 6.21 -9.56
CA PRO A 283 0.90 5.30 -9.80
C PRO A 283 1.20 3.91 -9.24
N LEU A 284 0.27 3.32 -8.49
CA LEU A 284 0.38 1.93 -8.07
C LEU A 284 0.31 1.03 -9.31
N GLU A 285 1.21 0.05 -9.41
CA GLU A 285 1.16 -1.04 -10.41
C GLU A 285 -0.20 -1.81 -10.40
N ASN A 286 -1.07 -1.56 -9.41
CA ASN A 286 -2.39 -2.15 -9.26
C ASN A 286 -3.53 -1.40 -9.98
N THR A 287 -3.31 -0.25 -10.61
CA THR A 287 -4.31 0.34 -11.50
C THR A 287 -4.28 -0.37 -12.85
N SER A 288 -5.46 -0.67 -13.39
CA SER A 288 -5.57 -1.12 -14.77
C SER A 288 -4.79 -0.17 -15.67
N ILE A 289 -3.91 -0.71 -16.52
CA ILE A 289 -3.23 0.11 -17.52
C ILE A 289 -4.22 0.63 -18.59
N HIS A 290 -5.40 0.02 -18.65
CA HIS A 290 -6.54 0.50 -19.42
C HIS A 290 -7.35 1.46 -18.55
N VAL A 291 -7.29 2.75 -18.88
CA VAL A 291 -8.16 3.77 -18.30
C VAL A 291 -9.43 3.83 -19.15
N PRO A 292 -10.64 3.81 -18.53
CA PRO A 292 -11.90 3.97 -19.25
C PRO A 292 -11.87 5.23 -20.13
N GLY A 293 -12.02 5.06 -21.45
CA GLY A 293 -12.18 6.16 -22.39
C GLY A 293 -13.57 6.81 -22.30
N PRO A 294 -13.82 7.88 -23.08
CA PRO A 294 -15.13 8.56 -23.12
C PRO A 294 -16.29 7.64 -23.48
N GLU A 295 -16.01 6.56 -24.21
CA GLU A 295 -16.98 5.55 -24.67
C GLU A 295 -17.05 4.32 -23.75
N ALA A 296 -16.36 4.34 -22.61
CA ALA A 296 -16.35 3.21 -21.69
C ALA A 296 -17.71 3.06 -20.98
N MET A 297 -18.09 1.80 -20.79
CA MET A 297 -19.40 1.43 -20.22
C MET A 297 -19.26 0.99 -18.77
N GLY A 298 -20.09 1.54 -17.88
CA GLY A 298 -20.20 1.06 -16.51
C GLY A 298 -20.86 -0.31 -16.43
N LEU A 299 -20.72 -1.03 -15.31
CA LEU A 299 -21.30 -2.37 -15.15
C LEU A 299 -22.82 -2.41 -15.37
N ALA A 300 -23.55 -1.40 -14.87
CA ALA A 300 -25.00 -1.32 -15.04
C ALA A 300 -25.39 -1.10 -16.50
N GLU A 301 -24.65 -0.25 -17.20
CA GLU A 301 -24.86 0.01 -18.63
C GLU A 301 -24.52 -1.22 -19.47
N LEU A 302 -23.46 -1.96 -19.11
CA LEU A 302 -23.08 -3.22 -19.76
C LEU A 302 -24.17 -4.26 -19.62
N MET A 303 -24.74 -4.41 -18.43
CA MET A 303 -25.87 -5.30 -18.21
C MET A 303 -27.10 -4.88 -19.03
N ALA A 304 -27.38 -3.58 -19.12
CA ALA A 304 -28.47 -3.08 -19.96
C ALA A 304 -28.20 -3.31 -21.46
N HIS A 305 -26.95 -3.13 -21.91
CA HIS A 305 -26.53 -3.36 -23.28
C HIS A 305 -26.65 -4.82 -23.69
N LEU A 306 -26.10 -5.74 -22.90
CA LEU A 306 -26.19 -7.19 -23.14
C LEU A 306 -27.65 -7.66 -23.22
N ASN A 307 -28.52 -7.12 -22.36
CA ASN A 307 -29.96 -7.42 -22.38
C ASN A 307 -30.67 -6.87 -23.63
N ARG A 308 -30.20 -5.77 -24.23
CA ARG A 308 -30.77 -5.23 -25.48
C ARG A 308 -30.22 -5.94 -26.71
N ALA A 309 -28.90 -6.06 -26.81
CA ALA A 309 -28.20 -6.61 -27.97
C ALA A 309 -28.53 -8.10 -28.17
N GLN A 310 -28.73 -8.83 -27.05
CA GLN A 310 -28.91 -10.28 -27.06
C GLN A 310 -27.75 -10.99 -27.78
N ARG A 311 -27.79 -12.32 -27.86
CA ARG A 311 -26.69 -13.08 -28.47
C ARG A 311 -26.40 -12.63 -29.91
N SER A 312 -27.43 -12.45 -30.74
CA SER A 312 -27.26 -12.05 -32.14
C SER A 312 -26.63 -10.67 -32.31
N GLY A 313 -26.99 -9.69 -31.47
CA GLY A 313 -26.40 -8.35 -31.53
C GLY A 313 -24.92 -8.36 -31.14
N ILE A 314 -24.55 -9.11 -30.10
CA ILE A 314 -23.13 -9.24 -29.70
C ILE A 314 -22.29 -9.92 -30.80
N TYR A 315 -22.85 -10.87 -31.55
CA TYR A 315 -22.15 -11.43 -32.71
C TYR A 315 -21.96 -10.42 -33.85
N LEU A 316 -22.94 -9.55 -34.08
CA LEU A 316 -22.81 -8.49 -35.10
C LEU A 316 -21.74 -7.47 -34.70
N GLU A 317 -21.74 -7.03 -33.43
CA GLU A 317 -20.70 -6.13 -32.88
C GLU A 317 -19.30 -6.75 -33.02
N TYR A 318 -19.16 -8.04 -32.74
CA TYR A 318 -17.89 -8.75 -32.96
C TYR A 318 -17.46 -8.76 -34.44
N GLU A 319 -18.38 -9.00 -35.37
CA GLU A 319 -18.07 -8.99 -36.81
C GLU A 319 -17.71 -7.58 -37.32
N GLU A 320 -18.30 -6.53 -36.75
CA GLU A 320 -17.91 -5.14 -37.01
C GLU A 320 -16.47 -4.87 -36.54
N LEU A 321 -16.15 -5.21 -35.29
CA LEU A 321 -14.79 -5.08 -34.73
C LEU A 321 -13.76 -5.86 -35.56
N ARG A 322 -14.13 -7.06 -36.05
CA ARG A 322 -13.24 -7.89 -36.87
C ARG A 322 -12.93 -7.25 -38.23
N ARG A 323 -13.80 -6.39 -38.75
CA ARG A 323 -13.59 -5.67 -40.03
C ARG A 323 -12.71 -4.43 -39.86
N GLU A 324 -12.58 -3.91 -38.64
CA GLU A 324 -11.68 -2.79 -38.38
C GLU A 324 -10.23 -3.20 -38.57
N GLN A 325 -9.50 -2.40 -39.36
CA GLN A 325 -8.07 -2.62 -39.51
C GLN A 325 -7.35 -2.14 -38.25
N PRO A 326 -6.54 -2.98 -37.60
CA PRO A 326 -5.81 -2.56 -36.41
C PRO A 326 -4.82 -1.44 -36.78
N PRO A 327 -4.63 -0.43 -35.91
CA PRO A 327 -3.63 0.59 -36.12
C PRO A 327 -2.22 -0.03 -36.08
N GLY A 328 -1.45 0.09 -37.16
CA GLY A 328 -0.08 -0.39 -37.23
C GLY A 328 0.34 -0.87 -38.62
N THR A 329 1.46 -1.59 -38.67
CA THR A 329 2.06 -2.09 -39.92
C THR A 329 2.41 -3.57 -39.80
N PHE A 330 2.51 -4.24 -40.95
CA PHE A 330 2.86 -5.67 -41.07
C PHE A 330 4.11 -5.89 -41.94
N THR A 331 4.97 -4.88 -42.07
CA THR A 331 6.11 -4.88 -43.00
C THR A 331 7.06 -6.04 -42.72
N CYS A 332 7.33 -6.35 -41.45
CA CYS A 332 8.21 -7.46 -41.10
C CYS A 332 7.54 -8.81 -41.40
N ALA A 333 6.26 -8.97 -41.06
CA ALA A 333 5.49 -10.19 -41.31
C ALA A 333 5.30 -10.48 -42.82
N LEU A 334 5.19 -9.43 -43.64
CA LEU A 334 5.01 -9.52 -45.09
C LEU A 334 6.31 -9.61 -45.90
N ALA A 335 7.48 -9.43 -45.26
CA ALA A 335 8.77 -9.56 -45.93
C ALA A 335 8.90 -10.95 -46.56
N ALA A 336 9.37 -11.04 -47.80
CA ALA A 336 9.37 -12.28 -48.59
C ALA A 336 10.02 -13.48 -47.87
N HIS A 337 11.08 -13.23 -47.09
CA HIS A 337 11.80 -14.27 -46.32
C HIS A 337 11.12 -14.64 -44.99
N ASN A 338 10.09 -13.90 -44.55
CA ASN A 338 9.32 -14.15 -43.34
C ASN A 338 7.93 -14.71 -43.61
N GLN A 339 7.38 -14.52 -44.83
CA GLN A 339 6.03 -15.00 -45.18
C GLN A 339 5.84 -16.47 -44.87
N GLU A 340 6.87 -17.26 -45.14
CA GLU A 340 6.83 -18.69 -44.92
C GLU A 340 6.73 -19.07 -43.44
N ARG A 341 7.13 -18.18 -42.51
CA ARG A 341 7.08 -18.39 -41.05
C ARG A 341 5.68 -18.12 -40.47
N ASN A 342 4.74 -17.61 -41.27
CA ASN A 342 3.34 -17.40 -40.89
C ASN A 342 2.51 -18.66 -41.17
N ARG A 343 1.69 -19.09 -40.21
CA ARG A 343 0.77 -20.22 -40.40
C ARG A 343 -0.40 -19.86 -41.32
N TYR A 344 -0.89 -18.63 -41.20
CA TYR A 344 -2.01 -18.10 -41.98
C TYR A 344 -1.60 -16.77 -42.61
N GLY A 345 -1.95 -16.55 -43.87
CA GLY A 345 -1.60 -15.33 -44.59
C GLY A 345 -2.41 -14.10 -44.17
N ASP A 346 -3.57 -14.33 -43.57
CA ASP A 346 -4.51 -13.32 -43.07
C ASP A 346 -4.41 -13.08 -41.56
N VAL A 347 -3.53 -13.81 -40.85
CA VAL A 347 -3.28 -13.64 -39.40
C VAL A 347 -1.81 -13.30 -39.18
N LEU A 348 -1.49 -12.01 -39.27
CA LEU A 348 -0.14 -11.48 -39.19
C LEU A 348 0.08 -10.77 -37.85
N CYS A 349 1.31 -10.80 -37.32
CA CYS A 349 1.68 -10.02 -36.14
C CYS A 349 2.05 -8.57 -36.51
N LEU A 350 1.62 -7.62 -35.70
CA LEU A 350 1.92 -6.19 -35.87
C LEU A 350 3.40 -5.89 -35.59
N ASP A 351 4.01 -5.03 -36.40
CA ASP A 351 5.42 -4.64 -36.23
C ASP A 351 5.68 -3.95 -34.88
N GLN A 352 4.68 -3.24 -34.37
CA GLN A 352 4.74 -2.44 -33.15
C GLN A 352 4.80 -3.30 -31.89
N THR A 353 4.12 -4.45 -31.89
CA THR A 353 3.98 -5.32 -30.72
C THR A 353 4.67 -6.67 -30.91
N ARG A 354 5.27 -6.94 -32.07
CA ARG A 354 5.92 -8.24 -32.34
C ARG A 354 7.00 -8.56 -31.32
N VAL A 355 7.08 -9.83 -30.95
CA VAL A 355 8.23 -10.36 -30.23
C VAL A 355 9.42 -10.44 -31.19
N ARG A 356 10.58 -9.96 -30.74
CA ARG A 356 11.82 -9.97 -31.52
C ARG A 356 12.79 -10.96 -30.88
N LEU A 357 13.18 -11.97 -31.64
CA LEU A 357 14.19 -12.92 -31.19
C LEU A 357 15.56 -12.23 -31.17
N LYS A 358 16.41 -12.56 -30.19
CA LYS A 358 17.78 -12.02 -30.19
C LYS A 358 18.51 -12.43 -31.48
N ALA A 359 19.51 -11.68 -31.96
CA ALA A 359 20.23 -12.11 -33.16
C ALA A 359 21.18 -13.29 -32.85
N ARG A 360 21.17 -14.37 -33.66
CA ARG A 360 22.26 -15.37 -33.69
C ARG A 360 23.19 -15.14 -34.87
N ARG A 361 24.40 -15.71 -34.79
CA ARG A 361 25.33 -15.74 -35.93
C ARG A 361 24.64 -16.43 -37.11
N ASN A 362 24.62 -15.76 -38.26
CA ASN A 362 24.05 -16.22 -39.55
C ASN A 362 22.51 -16.25 -39.66
N GLU A 363 21.75 -15.64 -38.74
CA GLU A 363 20.30 -15.44 -38.91
C GLU A 363 19.99 -14.22 -39.78
N ARG A 364 19.06 -14.39 -40.73
CA ARG A 364 18.63 -13.31 -41.65
C ARG A 364 17.43 -12.51 -41.15
N SER A 365 16.80 -12.94 -40.06
CA SER A 365 15.57 -12.35 -39.53
C SER A 365 15.43 -12.63 -38.03
N ASP A 366 14.92 -11.66 -37.28
CA ASP A 366 14.55 -11.78 -35.86
C ASP A 366 13.07 -12.20 -35.68
N TYR A 367 12.44 -12.62 -36.77
CA TYR A 367 10.99 -12.76 -36.89
C TYR A 367 10.45 -14.09 -36.40
N ILE A 368 9.43 -13.98 -35.53
CA ILE A 368 8.47 -15.00 -35.17
C ILE A 368 7.08 -14.35 -35.18
N ASN A 369 6.04 -15.07 -35.65
CA ASN A 369 4.67 -14.57 -35.60
C ASN A 369 4.12 -14.69 -34.16
N ALA A 370 4.49 -13.72 -33.35
CA ALA A 370 4.09 -13.56 -31.96
C ALA A 370 4.04 -12.08 -31.62
N SER A 371 3.06 -11.67 -30.81
CA SER A 371 2.90 -10.30 -30.33
C SER A 371 2.79 -10.26 -28.82
N PHE A 372 3.41 -9.25 -28.21
CA PHE A 372 3.09 -8.86 -26.86
C PHE A 372 1.66 -8.31 -26.79
N MET A 373 0.96 -8.70 -25.75
CA MET A 373 -0.39 -8.25 -25.43
C MET A 373 -0.40 -7.72 -24.01
N ASP A 374 -1.05 -6.58 -23.86
CA ASP A 374 -1.31 -5.98 -22.57
C ASP A 374 -2.21 -6.89 -21.73
N GLY A 375 -1.85 -7.06 -20.47
CA GLY A 375 -2.71 -7.67 -19.47
C GLY A 375 -3.45 -6.58 -18.70
N TYR A 376 -4.41 -6.99 -17.88
CA TYR A 376 -5.22 -6.06 -17.09
C TYR A 376 -4.40 -5.03 -16.31
N LYS A 377 -3.26 -5.45 -15.74
CA LYS A 377 -2.41 -4.61 -14.87
C LYS A 377 -1.04 -4.28 -15.42
N GLN A 378 -0.61 -4.94 -16.50
CA GLN A 378 0.78 -4.91 -16.94
C GLN A 378 0.84 -4.83 -18.45
N LYS A 379 1.64 -3.89 -18.96
CA LYS A 379 1.92 -3.83 -20.39
C LYS A 379 2.72 -5.04 -20.82
N ASN A 380 2.43 -5.57 -22.00
CA ASN A 380 3.13 -6.74 -22.56
C ASN A 380 3.13 -7.98 -21.63
N ALA A 381 2.07 -8.17 -20.81
CA ALA A 381 1.99 -9.26 -19.85
C ALA A 381 1.89 -10.64 -20.50
N TYR A 382 1.32 -10.70 -21.70
CA TYR A 382 1.10 -11.94 -22.43
C TYR A 382 1.81 -11.93 -23.78
N VAL A 383 2.11 -13.12 -24.29
CA VAL A 383 2.53 -13.33 -25.68
C VAL A 383 1.47 -14.15 -26.38
N GLY A 384 0.79 -13.54 -27.35
CA GLY A 384 -0.07 -14.26 -28.29
C GLY A 384 0.74 -14.72 -29.49
N THR A 385 0.70 -16.00 -29.82
CA THR A 385 1.46 -16.57 -30.95
C THR A 385 0.67 -17.67 -31.65
N GLN A 386 0.98 -17.90 -32.92
CA GLN A 386 0.49 -19.07 -33.66
C GLN A 386 1.06 -20.37 -33.08
N GLY A 387 0.38 -21.50 -33.32
CA GLY A 387 0.96 -22.81 -33.05
C GLY A 387 2.26 -23.02 -33.85
N PRO A 388 3.34 -23.56 -33.25
CA PRO A 388 4.64 -23.70 -33.90
C PRO A 388 4.55 -24.54 -35.18
N LEU A 389 5.27 -24.12 -36.22
CA LEU A 389 5.44 -24.87 -37.47
C LEU A 389 6.71 -25.71 -37.37
N GLU A 390 6.86 -26.72 -38.24
CA GLU A 390 8.09 -27.55 -38.28
C GLU A 390 9.37 -26.69 -38.34
N LYS A 391 9.36 -25.66 -39.20
CA LYS A 391 10.50 -24.75 -39.38
C LYS A 391 10.63 -23.62 -38.34
N THR A 392 9.61 -23.42 -37.49
CA THR A 392 9.65 -22.40 -36.41
C THR A 392 9.64 -23.00 -35.01
N TYR A 393 9.73 -24.33 -34.89
CA TYR A 393 9.74 -25.02 -33.60
C TYR A 393 10.88 -24.57 -32.68
N GLY A 394 12.08 -24.42 -33.24
CA GLY A 394 13.24 -23.90 -32.51
C GLY A 394 13.05 -22.45 -32.07
N ASP A 395 12.49 -21.61 -32.94
CA ASP A 395 12.20 -20.20 -32.67
C ASP A 395 11.12 -20.04 -31.59
N PHE A 396 10.13 -20.92 -31.55
CA PHE A 396 9.09 -20.95 -30.51
C PHE A 396 9.68 -21.21 -29.12
N TRP A 397 10.46 -22.28 -28.96
CA TRP A 397 11.07 -22.60 -27.66
C TRP A 397 12.12 -21.57 -27.24
N ARG A 398 12.82 -21.02 -28.22
CA ARG A 398 13.72 -19.90 -28.01
C ARG A 398 12.96 -18.68 -27.47
N MET A 399 11.83 -18.32 -28.06
CA MET A 399 10.98 -17.23 -27.56
C MET A 399 10.54 -17.51 -26.12
N VAL A 400 10.03 -18.72 -25.85
CA VAL A 400 9.62 -19.16 -24.49
C VAL A 400 10.76 -18.94 -23.49
N TRP A 401 11.98 -19.34 -23.84
CA TRP A 401 13.16 -19.14 -23.01
C TRP A 401 13.55 -17.67 -22.85
N GLU A 402 13.70 -16.93 -23.96
CA GLU A 402 14.13 -15.53 -23.96
C GLU A 402 13.15 -14.61 -23.22
N GLN A 403 11.85 -14.92 -23.25
CA GLN A 403 10.80 -14.18 -22.57
C GLN A 403 10.46 -14.75 -21.18
N SER A 404 11.21 -15.76 -20.70
CA SER A 404 10.99 -16.39 -19.39
C SER A 404 9.53 -16.85 -19.17
N VAL A 405 8.93 -17.45 -20.19
CA VAL A 405 7.53 -17.92 -20.15
C VAL A 405 7.42 -19.12 -19.21
N LEU A 406 6.57 -18.98 -18.18
CA LEU A 406 6.35 -20.01 -17.16
C LEU A 406 5.18 -20.94 -17.47
N VAL A 407 4.18 -20.45 -18.20
CA VAL A 407 2.93 -21.18 -18.48
C VAL A 407 2.58 -21.01 -19.96
N ILE A 408 2.23 -22.12 -20.60
CA ILE A 408 1.74 -22.14 -21.99
C ILE A 408 0.30 -22.66 -21.97
N VAL A 409 -0.62 -21.88 -22.54
CA VAL A 409 -2.04 -22.22 -22.65
C VAL A 409 -2.40 -22.41 -24.12
N MET A 410 -3.01 -23.54 -24.45
CA MET A 410 -3.51 -23.83 -25.80
C MET A 410 -5.01 -23.54 -25.84
N THR A 411 -5.43 -22.56 -26.66
CA THR A 411 -6.80 -22.05 -26.71
C THR A 411 -7.68 -22.75 -27.75
N THR A 412 -7.13 -23.62 -28.58
CA THR A 412 -7.82 -24.39 -29.63
C THR A 412 -7.55 -25.87 -29.47
N ARG A 413 -8.53 -26.72 -29.80
CA ARG A 413 -8.39 -28.18 -29.81
C ARG A 413 -7.88 -28.67 -31.16
#